data_AF-A0A961TNC7-F1
#
_entry.id   AF-A0A961TNC7-F1
#
_cell.length_a   1.000
_cell.length_b   1.000
_cell.length_c   1.000
_cell.angle_alpha   90.00
_cell.angle_beta   90.00
_cell.angle_gamma   90.00
#
_symmetry.space_group_name_H-M   'P 1'
#
loop_
_entity.id
_entity.type
_entity.pdbx_description
1 polymer ?
#
loop_
_entity_poly.entity_id
_entity_poly.type
_entity_poly.pdbx_seq_one_letter_code
_entity_poly.pdbx_strand_id
1 'polypeptide(L)' 'MKLTLEPTDQVVDLDGTYFRVWQGAADDGTRVACLVSMVSVHNDEPDHVHARFARKLREVVPADAHAVGAFGPWLARYVL' A
#
# COMPACT_ATOMS: atom_id res chain seq x y z
N MET A 1 -12.80 14.81 -5.68
CA MET A 1 -11.44 14.81 -6.24
C MET A 1 -11.00 13.36 -6.35
N LYS A 2 -10.73 12.88 -7.55
CA LYS A 2 -10.26 11.51 -7.82
C LYS A 2 -8.79 11.54 -8.21
N LEU A 3 -7.98 10.66 -7.63
CA LEU A 3 -6.58 10.46 -8.01
C LEU A 3 -6.43 9.15 -8.77
N THR A 4 -5.65 9.16 -9.85
CA THR A 4 -5.18 7.95 -10.52
C THR A 4 -3.68 7.88 -10.29
N LEU A 5 -3.22 6.82 -9.62
CA LEU A 5 -1.82 6.64 -9.20
C LEU A 5 -1.31 5.28 -9.68
N GLU A 6 -0.05 5.22 -10.07
CA GLU A 6 0.66 4.00 -10.43
C GLU A 6 1.91 3.84 -9.55
N PRO A 7 2.22 2.61 -9.10
CA PRO A 7 3.45 2.35 -8.36
C PRO A 7 4.67 2.59 -9.25
N THR A 8 5.71 3.18 -8.67
CA THR A 8 7.04 3.24 -9.30
C THR A 8 7.97 2.19 -8.68
N ASP A 9 9.14 2.01 -9.29
CA ASP A 9 10.21 1.15 -8.75
C ASP A 9 11.00 1.84 -7.62
N GLN A 10 10.68 3.08 -7.29
CA GLN A 10 11.37 3.84 -6.25
C GLN A 10 10.80 3.51 -4.87
N VAL A 11 11.69 3.11 -3.96
CA VAL A 11 11.43 2.99 -2.52
C VAL A 11 12.29 4.03 -1.82
N VAL A 12 11.70 4.76 -0.87
CA VAL A 12 12.40 5.75 -0.04
C VAL A 12 12.32 5.34 1.43
N ASP A 13 13.40 5.57 2.16
CA ASP A 13 13.45 5.45 3.62
C ASP A 13 13.27 6.85 4.21
N LEU A 14 12.25 7.02 5.05
CA LEU A 14 12.04 8.21 5.87
C LEU A 14 11.98 7.79 7.32
N ASP A 15 12.98 8.21 8.09
CA ASP A 15 13.10 7.94 9.53
C ASP A 15 12.95 6.45 9.90
N GLY A 16 13.51 5.54 9.08
CA GLY A 16 13.47 4.10 9.29
C GLY A 16 12.18 3.43 8.81
N THR A 17 11.31 4.17 8.14
CA THR A 17 10.09 3.65 7.51
C THR A 17 10.22 3.69 5.99
N TYR A 18 10.03 2.54 5.36
CA TYR A 18 10.09 2.41 3.91
C TYR A 18 8.74 2.72 3.26
N PHE A 19 8.77 3.55 2.22
CA PHE A 19 7.60 3.90 1.42
C PHE A 19 7.89 3.64 -0.06
N ARG A 20 6.91 3.09 -0.78
CA ARG A 20 6.96 3.07 -2.25
C ARG A 20 6.43 4.39 -2.79
N VAL A 21 7.17 5.00 -3.71
CA VAL A 21 6.71 6.21 -4.40
C VAL A 21 5.72 5.81 -5.47
N TRP A 22 4.56 6.44 -5.48
CA TRP A 22 3.55 6.32 -6.53
C TRP A 22 3.40 7.67 -7.22
N GLN A 23 3.15 7.67 -8.53
CA GLN A 23 2.98 8.89 -9.31
C GLN A 23 1.70 8.83 -10.12
N GLY A 24 1.14 10.00 -10.43
CA GLY A 24 -0.05 10.07 -11.24
C GLY A 24 -0.60 11.48 -11.40
N ALA A 25 -1.92 11.57 -11.55
CA ALA A 25 -2.62 12.83 -11.73
C ALA A 25 -4.00 12.84 -11.07
N ALA A 26 -4.43 14.02 -10.67
CA ALA A 26 -5.83 14.29 -10.36
C ALA A 26 -6.67 14.39 -11.63
N ASP A 27 -7.99 14.37 -11.47
CA ASP A 27 -8.97 14.51 -12.55
C ASP A 27 -8.86 15.84 -13.32
N ASP A 28 -8.30 16.89 -12.71
CA ASP A 28 -8.02 18.18 -13.32
C ASP A 28 -6.67 18.26 -14.06
N GLY A 29 -5.90 17.18 -14.08
CA GLY A 29 -4.58 17.10 -14.72
C GLY A 29 -3.39 17.49 -13.82
N THR A 30 -3.63 17.90 -12.57
CA THR A 30 -2.57 18.20 -11.61
C THR A 30 -1.72 16.96 -11.34
N ARG A 31 -0.40 17.05 -11.57
CA ARG A 31 0.55 15.95 -11.31
C ARG A 31 0.75 15.78 -9.81
N VAL A 32 0.69 14.53 -9.35
CA VAL A 32 0.82 14.18 -7.93
C VAL A 32 1.82 13.05 -7.73
N ALA A 33 2.52 13.09 -6.61
CA ALA A 33 3.35 12.00 -6.10
C ALA A 33 2.91 11.66 -4.68
N CYS A 34 2.89 10.37 -4.35
CA CYS A 34 2.44 9.85 -3.07
C CYS A 34 3.44 8.85 -2.49
N LEU A 35 3.59 8.86 -1.17
CA LEU A 35 4.37 7.88 -0.43
C LEU A 35 3.40 6.85 0.15
N VAL A 36 3.47 5.62 -0.35
CA VAL A 36 2.55 4.54 0.02
C VAL A 36 3.30 3.54 0.87
N SER A 37 2.93 3.45 2.15
CA SER A 37 3.42 2.42 3.08
C SER A 37 2.58 1.15 3.03
N MET A 38 1.28 1.26 2.69
CA MET A 38 0.36 0.13 2.66
C MET A 38 -0.81 0.37 1.71
N VAL A 39 -1.37 -0.71 1.16
CA VAL A 39 -2.63 -0.71 0.40
C VAL A 39 -3.58 -1.71 1.05
N SER A 40 -4.82 -1.30 1.30
CA SER A 40 -5.89 -2.14 1.83
C SER A 40 -7.16 -1.99 1.02
N VAL A 41 -8.01 -3.00 1.08
CA VAL A 41 -9.41 -2.94 0.60
C VAL A 41 -10.23 -2.09 1.58
N HIS A 42 -11.26 -1.42 1.07
CA HIS A 42 -12.21 -0.67 1.90
C HIS A 42 -12.96 -1.61 2.86
N ASN A 43 -13.27 -1.15 4.08
CA ASN A 43 -13.83 -2.00 5.15
C ASN A 43 -15.25 -2.52 4.84
N ASP A 44 -16.01 -1.77 4.05
CA ASP A 44 -17.40 -2.12 3.71
C ASP A 44 -17.51 -3.04 2.48
N GLU A 45 -16.37 -3.50 1.94
CA GLU A 45 -16.38 -4.46 0.83
C GLU A 45 -16.81 -5.84 1.33
N PRO A 46 -17.48 -6.66 0.51
CA PRO A 46 -17.85 -8.00 0.90
C PRO A 46 -16.63 -8.88 1.25
N ASP A 47 -16.78 -9.80 2.21
CA ASP A 47 -15.71 -10.70 2.68
C ASP A 47 -14.95 -11.42 1.56
N HIS A 48 -15.62 -11.78 0.47
CA HIS A 48 -14.99 -12.46 -0.66
C HIS A 48 -13.97 -11.57 -1.39
N VAL A 49 -14.15 -10.23 -1.37
CA VAL A 49 -13.20 -9.25 -1.91
C VAL A 49 -11.95 -9.21 -1.04
N HIS A 50 -12.13 -9.15 0.29
CA HIS A 50 -11.03 -9.22 1.26
C HIS A 50 -10.23 -10.51 1.11
N ALA A 51 -10.91 -11.67 1.05
CA ALA A 51 -10.26 -12.97 0.87
C ALA A 51 -9.47 -13.05 -0.45
N ARG A 52 -10.02 -12.51 -1.54
CA ARG A 52 -9.34 -12.46 -2.85
C ARG A 52 -8.10 -11.57 -2.79
N PHE A 53 -8.18 -10.41 -2.15
CA PHE A 53 -7.05 -9.50 -2.00
C PHE A 53 -5.95 -10.11 -1.12
N ALA A 54 -6.30 -10.68 0.03
CA ALA A 54 -5.37 -11.38 0.91
C ALA A 54 -4.66 -12.54 0.22
N ARG A 55 -5.37 -13.31 -0.63
CA ARG A 55 -4.76 -14.36 -1.44
C ARG A 55 -3.73 -13.80 -2.42
N LYS A 56 -4.09 -12.75 -3.17
CA LYS A 56 -3.17 -12.09 -4.10
C LYS A 56 -1.93 -11.52 -3.41
N LEU A 57 -2.09 -10.96 -2.20
CA LEU A 57 -0.95 -10.47 -1.42
C LEU A 57 0.03 -11.59 -1.05
N ARG A 58 -0.46 -12.79 -0.71
CA ARG A 58 0.41 -13.95 -0.38
C ARG A 58 1.14 -14.51 -1.61
N GLU A 59 0.58 -14.34 -2.80
CA GLU A 59 1.21 -14.74 -4.06
C GLU A 59 2.37 -13.80 -4.47
N VAL A 60 2.42 -12.60 -3.89
CA VAL A 60 3.54 -11.67 -4.05
C VAL A 60 4.57 -12.00 -2.97
N VAL A 61 5.71 -12.58 -3.38
CA VAL A 61 6.88 -12.76 -2.49
C VAL A 61 7.24 -11.39 -1.93
N PRO A 62 7.43 -11.24 -0.60
CA PRO A 62 7.85 -9.97 -0.04
C PRO A 62 9.17 -9.58 -0.72
N ALA A 63 9.16 -8.46 -1.42
CA ALA A 63 10.39 -7.73 -1.69
C ALA A 63 10.90 -7.32 -0.31
N ASP A 64 11.83 -8.12 0.20
CA ASP A 64 12.70 -7.81 1.33
C ASP A 64 11.99 -7.93 2.69
N ALA A 65 12.33 -8.99 3.44
CA ALA A 65 11.82 -9.26 4.79
C ALA A 65 12.10 -8.12 5.82
N HIS A 66 12.95 -7.16 5.45
CA HIS A 66 13.24 -5.96 6.24
C HIS A 66 12.05 -4.98 6.31
N ALA A 67 11.14 -4.96 5.33
CA ALA A 67 9.97 -4.07 5.35
C ALA A 67 8.88 -4.52 6.34
N VAL A 68 8.80 -5.82 6.65
CA VAL A 68 7.76 -6.38 7.53
C VAL A 68 8.03 -6.06 9.01
N GLY A 69 9.31 -5.82 9.38
CA GLY A 69 9.73 -5.54 10.75
C GLY A 69 9.43 -4.12 11.26
N ALA A 70 9.13 -3.17 10.38
CA ALA A 70 8.86 -1.78 10.74
C ALA A 70 7.39 -1.50 11.11
N PHE A 71 6.49 -2.44 10.81
CA PHE A 71 5.10 -2.34 11.22
C PHE A 71 4.97 -2.78 12.67
N GLY A 72 5.16 -1.84 13.60
CA GLY A 72 4.93 -2.02 15.03
C GLY A 72 3.49 -2.48 15.39
N PRO A 73 3.13 -2.50 16.68
CA PRO A 73 1.92 -3.17 17.22
C PRO A 73 0.55 -2.69 16.68
N TRP A 74 0.52 -1.72 15.76
CA TRP A 74 -0.69 -1.25 15.09
C TRP A 74 -1.30 -2.24 14.09
N LEU A 75 -0.50 -3.17 13.52
CA LEU A 75 -1.00 -4.19 12.58
C LEU A 75 -1.91 -5.26 13.23
N ALA A 76 -1.79 -5.50 14.53
CA ALA A 76 -2.59 -6.53 15.22
C ALA A 76 -4.09 -6.19 15.32
N ARG A 77 -4.48 -4.93 15.03
CA ARG A 77 -5.86 -4.45 15.20
C ARG A 77 -6.73 -4.55 13.94
N TYR A 78 -6.15 -4.81 12.78
CA TYR A 78 -6.86 -4.83 11.49
C TYR A 78 -6.71 -6.15 10.70
N VAL A 79 -6.10 -7.16 11.31
CA VAL A 79 -5.90 -8.51 10.70
C VAL A 79 -6.67 -9.61 11.47
N LEU A 80 -7.61 -9.24 12.35
CA LEU A 80 -8.54 -10.17 12.99
C LEU A 80 -9.98 -9.82 12.62
#